data_AF-A0A3M1ED83-F1
#
_entry.id   AF-A0A3M1ED83-F1
#
_cell.length_a   1.000
_cell.length_b   1.000
_cell.length_c   1.000
_cell.angle_alpha   90.00
_cell.angle_beta   90.00
_cell.angle_gamma   90.00
#
_symmetry.space_group_name_H-M   'P 1'
#
loop_
_entity.id
_entity.type
_entity.pdbx_description
1 polymer ?
#
loop_
_entity_poly.entity_id
_entity_poly.type
_entity_poly.pdbx_seq_one_letter_code
_entity_poly.pdbx_strand_id
1 'polypeptide(L)'
;MNVRTRWFALSLVVLLALALTLTSAFAALTEEQSTNTKGATTVTWDSSFVETEYTVGQPLTVDVDWHVDAGSASFHSFGAKRNTWTPKKDVDGTWFTFGTNPVTLTVTFNKLHYDARRQCLIGNGHFKLYLNIDKDGDGSEESVAGYGVNVHVEQSTNPAAQVCPPDTGGGGGKGGHKKK
;
A
#
# COMPACT_ATOMS: atom_id res chain seq x y z
N MET A 1 27.75 14.94 -61.27
CA MET A 1 28.25 15.09 -59.89
C MET A 1 27.04 15.41 -59.00
N ASN A 2 26.83 14.61 -57.96
CA ASN A 2 25.51 14.24 -57.41
C ASN A 2 25.08 15.10 -56.20
N VAL A 3 23.84 15.63 -56.24
CA VAL A 3 23.25 16.57 -55.24
C VAL A 3 22.25 15.86 -54.29
N ARG A 4 22.34 14.55 -54.06
CA ARG A 4 21.25 13.76 -53.43
C ARG A 4 21.44 13.33 -51.97
N THR A 5 22.38 13.88 -51.22
CA THR A 5 22.81 13.27 -49.93
C THR A 5 22.60 14.11 -48.67
N ARG A 6 21.71 15.11 -48.67
CA ARG A 6 21.56 16.04 -47.52
C ARG A 6 20.22 16.06 -46.78
N TRP A 7 19.26 15.22 -47.15
CA TRP A 7 17.89 15.29 -46.59
C TRP A 7 17.50 14.18 -45.61
N PHE A 8 18.38 13.21 -45.31
CA PHE A 8 18.06 12.10 -44.40
C PHE A 8 18.55 12.28 -42.95
N ALA A 9 19.42 13.25 -42.68
CA ALA A 9 20.01 13.40 -41.34
C ALA A 9 19.15 14.22 -40.35
N LEU A 10 18.10 14.92 -40.83
CA LEU A 10 17.27 15.78 -39.96
C LEU A 10 16.07 15.04 -39.34
N SER A 11 15.60 13.94 -39.93
CA SER A 11 14.41 13.22 -39.45
C SER A 11 14.67 12.28 -38.29
N LEU A 12 15.92 11.85 -38.07
CA LEU A 12 16.27 10.93 -36.99
C LEU A 12 16.46 11.63 -35.64
N VAL A 13 16.80 12.93 -35.65
CA VAL A 13 17.01 13.71 -34.42
C VAL A 13 15.68 14.15 -33.78
N VAL A 14 14.62 14.33 -34.58
CA VAL A 14 13.28 14.69 -34.07
C VAL A 14 12.55 13.48 -33.47
N LEU A 15 12.79 12.26 -33.96
CA LEU A 15 12.22 11.03 -33.40
C LEU A 15 12.92 10.55 -32.13
N LEU A 16 14.19 10.90 -31.92
CA LEU A 16 14.94 10.56 -30.70
C LEU A 16 14.70 11.55 -29.54
N ALA A 17 14.23 12.76 -29.83
CA ALA A 17 13.86 13.75 -28.81
C ALA A 17 12.47 13.49 -28.18
N LEU A 18 11.64 12.64 -28.80
CA LEU A 18 10.31 12.27 -28.28
C LEU A 18 10.31 11.00 -27.42
N ALA A 19 11.50 10.41 -27.18
CA ALA A 19 11.68 9.26 -26.29
C ALA A 19 12.17 9.68 -24.89
N LEU A 20 12.39 10.98 -24.65
CA LEU A 20 12.70 11.50 -23.33
C LEU A 20 11.42 11.74 -22.53
N THR A 21 11.32 10.93 -21.47
CA THR A 21 10.64 11.24 -20.20
C THR A 21 9.11 11.25 -20.21
N LEU A 22 8.51 10.12 -20.55
CA LEU A 22 7.32 9.67 -19.81
C LEU A 22 7.79 9.09 -18.47
N THR A 23 8.40 9.90 -17.61
CA THR A 23 8.31 9.64 -16.18
C THR A 23 6.87 9.99 -15.83
N SER A 24 5.97 9.02 -15.94
CA SER A 24 4.71 9.10 -15.24
C SER A 24 5.07 9.40 -13.80
N ALA A 25 4.73 10.62 -13.36
CA ALA A 25 4.73 10.98 -11.97
C ALA A 25 3.65 10.12 -11.33
N PHE A 26 3.98 8.86 -11.02
CA PHE A 26 3.17 8.06 -10.14
C PHE A 26 3.17 8.80 -8.81
N ALA A 27 1.98 9.18 -8.34
CA ALA A 27 1.84 9.65 -6.97
C ALA A 27 2.55 8.65 -6.05
N ALA A 28 3.40 9.17 -5.17
CA ALA A 28 4.17 8.30 -4.30
C ALA A 28 3.21 7.62 -3.33
N LEU A 29 3.21 6.28 -3.34
CA LEU A 29 2.65 5.46 -2.28
C LEU A 29 3.12 6.03 -0.93
N THR A 30 2.16 6.43 -0.10
CA THR A 30 2.48 6.93 1.25
C THR A 30 2.50 5.76 2.22
N GLU A 31 3.55 5.67 3.03
CA GLU A 31 3.77 4.59 4.00
C GLU A 31 3.76 5.14 5.43
N GLU A 32 3.20 4.37 6.35
CA GLU A 32 3.21 4.65 7.79
C GLU A 32 3.78 3.45 8.55
N GLN A 33 4.62 3.72 9.55
CA GLN A 33 5.17 2.70 10.44
C GLN A 33 4.45 2.66 11.80
N SER A 34 4.50 1.51 12.45
CA SER A 34 4.01 1.35 13.81
C SER A 34 4.95 0.51 14.66
N THR A 35 4.96 0.76 15.96
CA THR A 35 5.79 0.05 16.93
C THR A 35 4.92 -0.60 18.00
N ASN A 36 5.27 -1.82 18.40
CA ASN A 36 4.54 -2.54 19.45
C ASN A 36 5.46 -3.49 20.23
N THR A 37 5.29 -3.51 21.55
CA THR A 37 6.00 -4.41 22.47
C THR A 37 5.07 -5.53 22.92
N LYS A 38 5.50 -6.77 22.75
CA LYS A 38 4.80 -7.97 23.23
C LYS A 38 5.75 -8.81 24.08
N GLY A 39 5.60 -8.69 25.40
CA GLY A 39 6.54 -9.34 26.32
C GLY A 39 7.90 -8.67 26.24
N ALA A 40 8.97 -9.45 26.06
CA ALA A 40 10.34 -8.96 25.92
C ALA A 40 10.68 -8.41 24.51
N THR A 41 9.83 -8.67 23.51
CA THR A 41 10.11 -8.31 22.11
C THR A 41 9.39 -7.03 21.68
N THR A 42 10.12 -6.08 21.10
CA THR A 42 9.62 -4.83 20.48
C THR A 42 9.92 -4.84 19.00
N VAL A 43 8.89 -4.59 18.18
CA VAL A 43 8.98 -4.60 16.72
C VAL A 43 8.39 -3.31 16.17
N THR A 44 9.08 -2.73 15.19
CA THR A 44 8.59 -1.67 14.32
C THR A 44 8.40 -2.20 12.90
N TRP A 45 7.26 -1.92 12.27
CA TRP A 45 6.90 -2.45 10.95
C TRP A 45 6.08 -1.44 10.13
N ASP A 46 6.05 -1.63 8.82
CA ASP A 46 5.23 -0.82 7.90
C ASP A 46 3.77 -1.25 7.99
N SER A 47 2.95 -0.40 8.59
CA SER A 47 1.61 -0.75 9.08
C SER A 47 0.48 -0.26 8.18
N SER A 48 0.76 0.73 7.33
CA SER A 48 -0.22 1.32 6.43
C SER A 48 0.42 1.80 5.14
N PHE A 49 -0.28 1.58 4.04
CA PHE A 49 0.07 2.07 2.70
C PHE A 49 -1.13 2.79 2.11
N VAL A 50 -0.92 3.95 1.48
CA VAL A 50 -1.97 4.77 0.88
C VAL A 50 -1.58 5.12 -0.55
N GLU A 51 -2.42 4.70 -1.51
CA GLU A 51 -2.32 5.07 -2.93
C GLU A 51 -3.55 5.87 -3.34
N THR A 52 -3.37 7.15 -3.63
CA THR A 52 -4.49 8.06 -3.95
C THR A 52 -4.85 8.13 -5.43
N GLU A 53 -4.02 7.56 -6.30
CA GLU A 53 -4.19 7.55 -7.76
C GLU A 53 -4.30 6.11 -8.30
N TYR A 54 -4.99 5.25 -7.54
CA TYR A 54 -5.17 3.86 -7.91
C TYR A 54 -6.14 3.71 -9.09
N THR A 55 -5.93 2.69 -9.91
CA THR A 55 -6.86 2.29 -10.97
C THR A 55 -7.39 0.89 -10.70
N VAL A 56 -8.71 0.72 -10.63
CA VAL A 56 -9.36 -0.59 -10.44
C VAL A 56 -8.83 -1.61 -11.45
N GLY A 57 -8.46 -2.80 -10.93
CA GLY A 57 -7.87 -3.89 -11.70
C GLY A 57 -6.35 -3.79 -11.91
N GLN A 58 -5.69 -2.67 -11.59
CA GLN A 58 -4.23 -2.58 -11.63
C GLN A 58 -3.61 -3.20 -10.37
N PRO A 59 -2.52 -3.97 -10.50
CA PRO A 59 -1.81 -4.46 -9.33
C PRO A 59 -1.07 -3.31 -8.63
N LEU A 60 -1.25 -3.21 -7.31
CA LEU A 60 -0.44 -2.41 -6.41
C LEU A 60 0.52 -3.35 -5.68
N THR A 61 1.82 -3.04 -5.74
CA THR A 61 2.85 -3.80 -5.02
C THR A 61 3.43 -2.94 -3.91
N VAL A 62 3.47 -3.48 -2.71
CA VAL A 62 4.05 -2.83 -1.53
C VAL A 62 5.00 -3.81 -0.85
N ASP A 63 6.12 -3.31 -0.33
CA ASP A 63 7.03 -4.08 0.49
C ASP A 63 6.72 -3.78 1.96
N VAL A 64 6.53 -4.83 2.75
CA VAL A 64 6.29 -4.73 4.19
C VAL A 64 7.59 -5.10 4.89
N ASP A 65 8.34 -4.09 5.32
CA ASP A 65 9.53 -4.24 6.14
C ASP A 65 9.21 -4.23 7.63
N TRP A 66 10.11 -4.83 8.41
CA TRP A 66 10.12 -4.70 9.87
C TRP A 66 11.53 -4.83 10.42
N HIS A 67 11.72 -4.27 11.61
CA HIS A 67 12.91 -4.44 12.42
C HIS A 67 12.56 -4.71 13.88
N VAL A 68 13.47 -5.40 14.55
CA VAL A 68 13.35 -5.74 15.98
C VAL A 68 14.16 -4.72 16.76
N ASP A 69 13.47 -3.89 17.54
CA ASP A 69 14.08 -2.87 18.39
C ASP A 69 14.65 -3.47 19.68
N ALA A 70 14.02 -4.53 20.19
CA ALA A 70 14.43 -5.30 21.37
C ALA A 70 13.89 -6.74 21.31
N GLY A 71 14.61 -7.69 21.89
CA GLY A 71 14.26 -9.12 21.85
C GLY A 71 14.63 -9.78 20.52
N SER A 72 13.89 -10.81 20.12
CA SER A 72 14.05 -11.48 18.83
C SER A 72 12.71 -11.76 18.17
N ALA A 73 12.68 -11.65 16.85
CA ALA A 73 11.53 -12.04 16.04
C ALA A 73 11.96 -12.57 14.67
N SER A 74 11.26 -13.58 14.18
CA SER A 74 11.41 -14.12 12.83
C SER A 74 10.07 -14.17 12.10
N PHE A 75 10.13 -14.16 10.76
CA PHE A 75 8.94 -14.32 9.95
C PHE A 75 8.24 -15.66 10.23
N HIS A 76 6.95 -15.60 10.53
CA HIS A 76 6.11 -16.79 10.65
C HIS A 76 5.22 -16.96 9.42
N SER A 77 4.38 -15.96 9.13
CA SER A 77 3.51 -15.97 7.95
C SER A 77 2.95 -14.58 7.65
N PHE A 78 2.33 -14.42 6.49
CA PHE A 78 1.52 -13.26 6.15
C PHE A 78 0.12 -13.72 5.75
N GLY A 79 -0.92 -13.00 6.20
CA GLY A 79 -2.29 -13.43 5.97
C GLY A 79 -3.32 -12.33 6.00
N ALA A 80 -4.45 -12.58 5.35
CA ALA A 80 -5.59 -11.69 5.39
C ALA A 80 -6.27 -11.67 6.78
N LYS A 81 -6.82 -10.52 7.18
CA LYS A 81 -7.73 -10.46 8.34
C LYS A 81 -9.10 -11.03 7.97
N ARG A 82 -9.89 -11.45 8.97
CA ARG A 82 -11.26 -11.98 8.77
C ARG A 82 -12.16 -11.07 7.92
N ASN A 83 -11.98 -9.76 8.00
CA ASN A 83 -12.65 -8.78 7.15
C ASN A 83 -11.59 -8.06 6.30
N THR A 84 -11.02 -8.76 5.32
CA THR A 84 -9.94 -8.24 4.47
C THR A 84 -10.34 -6.97 3.75
N TRP A 85 -11.52 -6.96 3.14
CA TRP A 85 -11.97 -5.87 2.27
C TRP A 85 -13.00 -5.01 2.99
N THR A 86 -12.76 -3.70 3.04
CA THR A 86 -13.73 -2.75 3.59
C THR A 86 -13.92 -1.50 2.71
N PRO A 87 -15.15 -0.96 2.60
CA PRO A 87 -16.40 -1.45 3.20
C PRO A 87 -16.85 -2.85 2.72
N LYS A 88 -17.45 -3.63 3.62
CA LYS A 88 -17.82 -5.02 3.31
C LYS A 88 -18.82 -5.07 2.16
N LYS A 89 -18.69 -6.06 1.26
CA LYS A 89 -19.53 -6.30 0.07
C LYS A 89 -19.40 -5.28 -1.06
N ASP A 90 -18.86 -4.11 -0.76
CA ASP A 90 -18.66 -3.05 -1.76
C ASP A 90 -17.26 -3.05 -2.32
N VAL A 91 -16.30 -3.55 -1.55
CA VAL A 91 -14.91 -3.71 -1.96
C VAL A 91 -14.58 -5.19 -2.12
N ASP A 92 -13.85 -5.51 -3.18
CA ASP A 92 -13.36 -6.84 -3.47
C ASP A 92 -11.98 -6.78 -4.13
N GLY A 93 -11.19 -7.83 -3.94
CA GLY A 93 -9.84 -7.89 -4.45
C GLY A 93 -9.19 -9.26 -4.29
N THR A 94 -8.07 -9.41 -4.96
CA THR A 94 -7.16 -10.54 -4.84
C THR A 94 -5.82 -10.06 -4.29
N TRP A 95 -5.06 -10.98 -3.71
CA TRP A 95 -3.73 -10.67 -3.20
C TRP A 95 -2.88 -11.93 -3.17
N PHE A 96 -1.56 -11.74 -3.20
CA PHE A 96 -0.58 -12.77 -2.93
C PHE A 96 0.67 -12.14 -2.32
N THR A 97 1.48 -12.96 -1.65
CA THR A 97 2.73 -12.52 -1.03
C THR A 97 3.88 -13.45 -1.35
N PHE A 98 5.10 -12.91 -1.31
CA PHE A 98 6.34 -13.68 -1.34
C PHE A 98 7.42 -12.96 -0.52
N GLY A 99 8.53 -13.64 -0.25
CA GLY A 99 9.59 -13.10 0.61
C GLY A 99 9.29 -13.29 2.11
N THR A 100 10.27 -12.89 2.93
CA THR A 100 10.27 -13.11 4.38
C THR A 100 10.87 -11.96 5.18
N ASN A 101 11.44 -10.92 4.56
CA ASN A 101 11.78 -9.59 5.10
C ASN A 101 12.60 -8.84 4.01
N PRO A 102 12.00 -7.92 3.24
CA PRO A 102 10.58 -7.56 3.27
C PRO A 102 9.68 -8.72 2.86
N VAL A 103 8.40 -8.61 3.22
CA VAL A 103 7.33 -9.37 2.58
C VAL A 103 6.75 -8.50 1.47
N THR A 104 6.92 -8.92 0.22
CA THR A 104 6.30 -8.24 -0.91
C THR A 104 4.84 -8.68 -1.01
N LEU A 105 3.93 -7.72 -0.90
CA LEU A 105 2.50 -7.87 -1.07
C LEU A 105 2.07 -7.27 -2.40
N THR A 106 1.51 -8.09 -3.28
CA THR A 106 0.81 -7.61 -4.47
C THR A 106 -0.69 -7.74 -4.24
N VAL A 107 -1.39 -6.62 -4.31
CA VAL A 107 -2.84 -6.53 -4.15
C VAL A 107 -3.48 -5.98 -5.43
N THR A 108 -4.64 -6.52 -5.79
CA THR A 108 -5.46 -6.01 -6.90
C THR A 108 -6.88 -5.87 -6.41
N PHE A 109 -7.37 -4.63 -6.34
CA PHE A 109 -8.77 -4.34 -6.09
C PHE A 109 -9.56 -4.47 -7.38
N ASN A 110 -10.50 -5.41 -7.40
CA ASN A 110 -11.41 -5.70 -8.53
C ASN A 110 -12.68 -4.84 -8.46
N LYS A 111 -13.01 -4.34 -7.27
CA LYS A 111 -14.17 -3.48 -7.02
C LYS A 111 -13.85 -2.53 -5.87
N LEU A 112 -14.27 -1.27 -6.02
CA LEU A 112 -14.18 -0.23 -4.99
C LEU A 112 -15.57 0.29 -4.62
N HIS A 113 -15.68 0.86 -3.43
CA HIS A 113 -16.88 1.50 -2.93
C HIS A 113 -16.93 2.96 -3.41
N TYR A 114 -18.07 3.41 -3.93
CA TYR A 114 -18.25 4.83 -4.27
C TYR A 114 -18.65 5.64 -3.04
N ASP A 115 -17.75 6.51 -2.61
CA ASP A 115 -18.01 7.52 -1.59
C ASP A 115 -18.66 8.75 -2.24
N ALA A 116 -19.99 8.85 -2.08
CA ALA A 116 -20.78 9.95 -2.63
C ALA A 116 -20.41 11.33 -2.04
N ARG A 117 -19.84 11.40 -0.84
CA ARG A 117 -19.48 12.67 -0.21
C ARG A 117 -18.24 13.28 -0.83
N ARG A 118 -17.26 12.44 -1.12
CA ARG A 118 -16.00 12.82 -1.76
C ARG A 118 -16.06 12.70 -3.28
N GLN A 119 -17.14 12.12 -3.82
CA GLN A 119 -17.28 11.82 -5.25
C GLN A 119 -16.08 11.04 -5.79
N CYS A 120 -15.75 9.93 -5.11
CA CYS A 120 -14.64 9.09 -5.54
C CYS A 120 -14.80 7.63 -5.08
N LEU A 121 -13.98 6.75 -5.65
CA LEU A 121 -13.96 5.34 -5.30
C LEU A 121 -12.89 5.07 -4.25
N ILE A 122 -13.21 4.25 -3.25
CA ILE A 122 -12.31 3.86 -2.16
C ILE A 122 -12.30 2.36 -1.92
N GLY A 123 -11.18 1.88 -1.41
CA GLY A 123 -11.08 0.51 -0.92
C GLY A 123 -9.99 0.37 0.13
N ASN A 124 -10.21 -0.56 1.05
CA ASN A 124 -9.20 -0.95 2.02
C ASN A 124 -8.97 -2.45 1.97
N GLY A 125 -7.70 -2.85 1.98
CA GLY A 125 -7.22 -4.20 2.25
C GLY A 125 -6.62 -4.27 3.65
N HIS A 126 -7.02 -5.27 4.44
CA HIS A 126 -6.54 -5.47 5.80
C HIS A 126 -5.87 -6.83 5.97
N PHE A 127 -4.59 -6.78 6.31
CA PHE A 127 -3.71 -7.94 6.42
C PHE A 127 -3.04 -7.98 7.80
N LYS A 128 -2.30 -9.06 8.02
CA LYS A 128 -1.45 -9.27 9.19
C LYS A 128 -0.12 -9.89 8.79
N LEU A 129 0.95 -9.26 9.26
CA LEU A 129 2.26 -9.87 9.40
C LEU A 129 2.27 -10.67 10.70
N TYR A 130 2.60 -11.96 10.65
CA TYR A 130 2.80 -12.79 11.84
C TYR A 130 4.28 -13.08 12.00
N LEU A 131 4.79 -12.82 13.20
CA LEU A 131 6.17 -13.13 13.58
C LEU A 131 6.18 -14.13 14.73
N ASN A 132 7.13 -15.06 14.72
CA ASN A 132 7.52 -15.76 15.95
C ASN A 132 8.31 -14.75 16.79
N ILE A 133 8.06 -14.69 18.09
CA ILE A 133 8.69 -13.73 19.01
C ILE A 133 9.15 -14.41 20.29
N ASP A 134 10.25 -13.92 20.84
CA ASP A 134 10.69 -14.21 22.20
C ASP A 134 9.86 -13.35 23.17
N LYS A 135 8.85 -13.97 23.78
CA LYS A 135 7.89 -13.24 24.60
C LYS A 135 8.39 -13.07 26.04
N ASP A 136 9.17 -14.00 26.59
CA ASP A 136 9.61 -13.98 27.99
C ASP A 136 11.08 -13.57 28.17
N GLY A 137 11.83 -13.42 27.09
CA GLY A 137 13.20 -12.91 27.07
C GLY A 137 14.25 -14.00 27.30
N ASP A 138 13.90 -15.26 27.05
CA ASP A 138 14.80 -16.41 27.25
C ASP A 138 15.67 -16.74 26.02
N GLY A 139 15.46 -16.03 24.91
CA GLY A 139 16.12 -16.21 23.62
C GLY A 139 15.40 -17.17 22.66
N SER A 140 14.24 -17.72 23.03
CA SER A 140 13.47 -18.68 22.23
C SER A 140 12.18 -18.07 21.69
N GLU A 141 11.95 -18.19 20.38
CA GLU A 141 10.77 -17.61 19.72
C GLU A 141 9.55 -18.53 19.77
N GLU A 142 8.99 -18.76 20.96
CA GLU A 142 7.92 -19.75 21.17
C GLU A 142 6.49 -19.21 20.97
N SER A 143 6.34 -17.90 20.80
CA SER A 143 5.04 -17.23 20.67
C SER A 143 4.83 -16.65 19.28
N VAL A 144 3.60 -16.71 18.74
CA VAL A 144 3.24 -16.04 17.48
C VAL A 144 2.48 -14.74 17.74
N ALA A 145 2.96 -13.65 17.17
CA ALA A 145 2.40 -12.32 17.30
C ALA A 145 1.94 -11.77 15.94
N GLY A 146 0.69 -11.31 15.86
CA GLY A 146 0.17 -10.62 14.67
C GLY A 146 0.30 -9.09 14.73
N TYR A 147 0.73 -8.48 13.63
CA TYR A 147 0.95 -7.05 13.41
C TYR A 147 0.10 -6.60 12.22
N GLY A 148 -0.68 -5.54 12.39
CA GLY A 148 -1.65 -5.13 11.37
C GLY A 148 -1.00 -4.39 10.21
N VAL A 149 -1.36 -4.77 8.99
CA VAL A 149 -0.94 -4.09 7.76
C VAL A 149 -2.20 -3.68 7.00
N ASN A 150 -2.30 -2.42 6.60
CA ASN A 150 -3.46 -1.90 5.87
C ASN A 150 -3.02 -1.29 4.54
N VAL A 151 -3.83 -1.47 3.51
CA VAL A 151 -3.65 -0.82 2.21
C VAL A 151 -4.92 -0.04 1.92
N HIS A 152 -4.80 1.28 1.79
CA HIS A 152 -5.87 2.16 1.36
C HIS A 152 -5.63 2.56 -0.10
N VAL A 153 -6.68 2.49 -0.91
CA VAL A 153 -6.64 2.98 -2.28
C VAL A 153 -7.79 3.95 -2.53
N GLU A 154 -7.50 4.96 -3.32
CA GLU A 154 -8.47 5.90 -3.84
C GLU A 154 -8.38 5.97 -5.36
N GLN A 155 -9.53 6.13 -6.02
CA GLN A 155 -9.60 6.45 -7.44
C GLN A 155 -10.59 7.60 -7.63
N SER A 156 -10.10 8.70 -8.19
CA SER A 156 -10.98 9.81 -8.60
C SER A 156 -11.95 9.38 -9.69
N THR A 157 -13.22 9.77 -9.56
CA THR A 157 -14.21 9.62 -10.65
C THR A 157 -14.22 10.81 -11.61
N ASN A 158 -13.49 11.88 -11.29
CA ASN A 158 -13.33 13.03 -12.16
C ASN A 158 -11.94 12.98 -12.82
N PRO A 159 -11.83 12.77 -14.13
CA PRO A 159 -10.52 12.68 -14.80
C PRO A 159 -9.70 13.98 -14.73
N ALA A 160 -10.32 15.12 -14.38
CA ALA A 160 -9.61 16.38 -14.14
C ALA A 160 -9.11 16.54 -12.69
N ALA A 161 -9.64 15.78 -11.73
CA ALA A 161 -9.17 15.76 -10.35
C ALA A 161 -8.34 14.50 -10.14
N GLN A 162 -7.04 14.64 -9.88
CA GLN A 162 -6.17 13.47 -9.71
C GLN A 162 -6.37 12.76 -8.36
N VAL A 163 -6.87 13.47 -7.35
CA VAL A 163 -7.02 12.99 -5.97
C VAL A 163 -8.46 13.16 -5.49
N CYS A 164 -8.94 12.27 -4.62
CA CYS A 164 -10.22 12.49 -3.93
C CYS A 164 -10.17 13.83 -3.16
N PRO A 165 -11.25 14.62 -3.19
CA PRO A 165 -11.43 15.73 -2.26
C PRO A 165 -11.24 15.25 -0.80
N PRO A 166 -10.54 16.03 0.05
CA PRO A 166 -10.41 15.69 1.46
C PRO A 166 -11.80 15.57 2.09
N ASP A 167 -11.95 14.63 3.04
CA ASP A 167 -13.19 14.56 3.82
C ASP A 167 -13.34 15.84 4.63
N THR A 168 -14.23 16.73 4.19
CA THR A 168 -14.46 18.02 4.86
C THR A 168 -15.25 17.88 6.16
N GLY A 169 -15.51 16.66 6.64
CA GLY A 169 -15.94 16.40 8.01
C GLY A 169 -17.19 17.18 8.40
N GLY A 170 -18.36 16.74 7.92
CA GLY A 170 -19.63 17.13 8.54
C GLY A 170 -19.69 16.55 9.96
N GLY A 171 -19.17 17.30 10.93
CA GLY A 171 -18.96 16.91 12.32
C GLY A 171 -20.17 16.25 12.98
N GLY A 172 -20.04 14.95 13.24
CA GLY A 172 -20.93 14.18 14.10
C GLY A 172 -20.12 13.55 15.23
N GLY A 173 -19.51 14.38 16.08
CA GLY A 173 -18.74 13.91 17.23
C GLY A 173 -19.62 13.14 18.22
N LYS A 174 -19.49 11.81 18.26
CA LYS A 174 -19.83 10.99 19.42
C LYS A 174 -18.84 9.83 19.52
N GLY A 175 -17.95 9.89 20.50
CA GLY A 175 -16.99 8.81 20.74
C GLY A 175 -16.27 8.98 22.07
N GLY A 176 -17.03 8.88 23.17
CA GLY A 176 -16.46 8.75 24.51
C GLY A 176 -15.55 7.53 24.59
N HIS A 177 -14.27 7.77 24.87
CA HIS A 177 -13.30 6.76 25.24
C HIS A 177 -13.54 6.35 26.70
N LYS A 178 -14.00 5.11 26.94
CA LYS A 178 -13.73 4.42 28.20
C LYS A 178 -12.60 3.42 27.94
N LYS A 179 -11.41 3.77 28.44
CA LYS A 179 -10.32 2.80 28.64
C LYS A 179 -10.75 1.83 29.75
N LYS A 180 -10.49 0.55 29.55
CA LYS A 180 -10.25 -0.43 30.61
C LYS A 180 -8.82 -0.89 30.46
#